data_AF-A0A2P5KCG0-F1
#
_entry.id   AF-A0A2P5KCG0-F1
#
_cell.length_a   1.000
_cell.length_b   1.000
_cell.length_c   1.000
_cell.angle_alpha   90.00
_cell.angle_beta   90.00
_cell.angle_gamma   90.00
#
_symmetry.space_group_name_H-M   'P 1'
#
loop_
_entity.id
_entity.type
_entity.pdbx_description
1 polymer ?
#
loop_
_entity_poly.entity_id
_entity_poly.type
_entity_poly.pdbx_seq_one_letter_code
_entity_poly.pdbx_strand_id
1 'polypeptide(L)' 'MLMCRLPQRELSVGALQAELGIRQPTLSQQLGMLWDNRLVATRREGKNIFYLVASPRAIMAV' A
#
# COMPACT_ATOMS: atom_id res chain seq x y z
N MET A 1 7.29 -11.47 -13.38
CA MET A 1 6.93 -11.81 -11.99
C MET A 1 7.61 -10.80 -11.07
N LEU A 2 6.90 -9.74 -10.67
CA LEU A 2 7.46 -8.74 -9.76
C LEU A 2 6.96 -9.06 -8.36
N MET A 3 7.83 -9.68 -7.56
CA MET A 3 7.66 -9.89 -6.12
C MET A 3 7.75 -8.52 -5.43
N CYS A 4 6.68 -7.73 -5.50
CA CYS A 4 6.61 -6.40 -4.92
C CYS A 4 6.62 -6.50 -3.40
N ARG A 5 7.80 -6.61 -2.79
CA ARG A 5 8.01 -6.47 -1.35
C ARG A 5 7.39 -5.15 -0.92
N LEU A 6 6.16 -5.18 -0.39
CA LEU A 6 5.68 -4.02 0.31
C LEU A 6 6.60 -3.80 1.52
N PRO A 7 6.90 -2.55 1.82
CA PRO A 7 7.81 -2.21 2.89
C PRO A 7 7.16 -2.58 4.23
N GLN A 8 7.94 -3.16 5.15
CA GLN A 8 7.49 -3.45 6.52
C GLN A 8 7.33 -2.19 7.40
N ARG A 9 7.33 -1.01 6.77
CA ARG A 9 7.24 0.30 7.42
C ARG A 9 6.01 1.03 6.89
N GLU A 10 5.48 1.95 7.71
CA GLU A 10 4.40 2.85 7.31
C GLU A 10 4.88 3.75 6.17
N LEU A 11 4.27 3.66 5.00
CA LEU A 11 4.60 4.52 3.87
C LEU A 11 3.40 5.32 3.41
N SER A 12 3.65 6.57 3.03
CA SER A 12 2.66 7.37 2.34
C SER A 12 2.44 6.85 0.92
N VAL A 13 1.30 7.21 0.34
CA VAL A 13 0.95 6.88 -1.05
C VAL A 13 2.07 7.26 -2.02
N GLY A 14 2.66 8.46 -1.87
CA GLY A 14 3.75 8.91 -2.73
C GLY A 14 5.03 8.08 -2.61
N ALA A 15 5.36 7.63 -1.40
CA ALA A 15 6.50 6.74 -1.17
C ALA A 15 6.24 5.34 -1.77
N LEU A 16 5.02 4.82 -1.64
CA LEU A 16 4.60 3.58 -2.29
C LEU A 16 4.64 3.68 -3.82
N GLN A 17 4.25 4.83 -4.39
CA GLN A 17 4.36 5.04 -5.84
C GLN A 17 5.81 4.98 -6.32
N ALA A 18 6.73 5.57 -5.57
CA ALA A 18 8.15 5.56 -5.91
C ALA A 18 8.78 4.17 -5.74
N GLU A 19 8.40 3.44 -4.68
CA GLU A 19 8.98 2.13 -4.36
C GLU A 19 8.43 1.01 -5.25
N LEU A 20 7.13 1.03 -5.53
CA LEU A 20 6.46 0.02 -6.36
C LEU A 20 6.47 0.39 -7.86
N GLY A 21 6.79 1.64 -8.20
CA GLY A 21 6.69 2.16 -9.56
C GLY A 21 5.26 2.29 -10.08
N ILE A 22 4.25 2.10 -9.23
CA ILE A 22 2.83 2.18 -9.59
C ILE A 22 2.37 3.62 -9.44
N ARG A 23 1.70 4.16 -10.46
CA ARG A 23 1.18 5.53 -10.42
C ARG A 23 -0.31 5.56 -10.04
N GLN A 24 -0.79 6.72 -9.60
CA GLN A 24 -2.22 7.01 -9.48
C GLN A 24 -2.90 6.90 -10.87
N PRO A 25 -4.17 6.47 -10.95
CA PRO A 25 -5.07 6.06 -9.86
C PRO A 25 -4.96 4.57 -9.49
N THR A 26 -4.14 3.79 -10.18
CA THR A 26 -4.04 2.34 -9.99
C THR A 26 -3.65 1.99 -8.55
N LEU A 27 -2.68 2.70 -7.98
CA LEU A 27 -2.24 2.45 -6.61
C LEU A 27 -3.35 2.69 -5.58
N SER A 28 -4.10 3.79 -5.69
CA SER A 28 -5.18 4.10 -4.74
C SER A 28 -6.34 3.09 -4.85
N GLN A 29 -6.64 2.62 -6.06
CA GLN A 29 -7.63 1.56 -6.26
C GLN A 29 -7.20 0.25 -5.59
N GLN A 30 -5.95 -0.17 -5.81
CA GLN A 30 -5.39 -1.37 -5.20
C GLN A 30 -5.34 -1.27 -3.67
N LEU A 31 -4.91 -0.13 -3.13
CA LEU A 31 -4.91 0.12 -1.69
C LEU A 31 -6.32 0.07 -1.11
N GLY A 32 -7.34 0.55 -1.84
CA GLY A 32 -8.74 0.43 -1.45
C GLY A 32 -9.20 -1.02 -1.34
N MET A 33 -8.89 -1.86 -2.34
CA MET A 33 -9.21 -3.29 -2.32
C MET A 33 -8.48 -4.02 -1.20
N LEU A 34 -7.19 -3.73 -1.00
CA LEU A 34 -6.40 -4.31 0.07
C LEU A 34 -6.94 -3.89 1.45
N TRP A 35 -7.39 -2.65 1.60
CA TRP A 35 -7.98 -2.16 2.85
C TRP A 35 -9.33 -2.82 3.14
N ASP A 36 -10.18 -2.96 2.12
CA ASP A 36 -11.46 -3.68 2.20
C ASP A 36 -11.26 -5.14 2.65
N ASN A 37 -10.22 -5.81 2.11
CA ASN A 37 -9.83 -7.16 2.49
C ASN A 37 -9.05 -7.24 3.81
N ARG A 38 -8.90 -6.13 4.55
CA ARG A 38 -8.11 -6.01 5.79
C ARG A 38 -6.65 -6.48 5.67
N LEU A 39 -6.08 -6.37 4.47
CA LEU A 39 -4.70 -6.76 4.17
C LEU A 39 -3.70 -5.61 4.45
N VAL A 40 -4.18 -4.37 4.44
CA VAL A 40 -3.40 -3.16 4.79
C VAL A 40 -4.12 -2.37 5.87
N ALA A 41 -3.33 -1.75 6.75
CA ALA A 41 -3.80 -0.79 7.74
C ALA A 41 -3.51 0.63 7.24
N THR A 42 -4.37 1.57 7.59
CA THR A 42 -4.19 3.00 7.30
C THR A 42 -3.99 3.75 8.61
N ARG A 43 -2.97 4.60 8.65
CA ARG A 43 -2.70 5.53 9.75
C ARG A 43 -2.68 6.94 9.20
N ARG A 44 -3.48 7.83 9.79
CA ARG A 44 -3.49 9.25 9.40
C ARG A 44 -2.65 10.04 10.39
N GLU A 45 -1.67 10.77 9.89
CA GLU A 45 -0.88 11.72 10.68
C GLU A 45 -1.02 13.11 10.05
N GLY A 46 -1.85 13.95 10.67
CA GLY A 46 -2.22 15.27 10.15
C GLY A 46 -2.95 15.20 8.81
N LYS A 47 -2.30 15.74 7.76
CA LYS A 47 -2.80 15.72 6.37
C LYS A 47 -2.34 14.52 5.56
N ASN A 48 -1.39 13.73 6.07
CA ASN A 48 -0.86 12.57 5.35
C ASN A 48 -1.54 11.28 5.81
N ILE A 49 -1.82 10.40 4.85
CA ILE A 49 -2.30 9.05 5.09
C ILE A 49 -1.15 8.10 4.76
N PHE A 50 -0.80 7.29 5.75
CA PHE A 50 0.20 6.25 5.68
C PHE A 50 -0.50 4.89 5.61
N TYR A 51 0.09 4.00 4.82
CA TYR A 51 -0.36 2.63 4.65
C TYR A 51 0.71 1.71 5.21
N LEU A 52 0.27 0.73 5.98
CA LEU A 52 1.11 -0.31 6.55
C LEU A 52 0.60 -1.67 6.06
N VAL A 53 1.53 -2.55 5.71
CA VAL A 53 1.22 -3.95 5.45
C VAL A 53 0.79 -4.62 6.75
N ALA A 54 -0.50 -4.93 6.86
CA ALA A 54 -1.03 -5.67 8.01
C ALA A 54 -0.86 -7.19 7.83
N SER A 55 -0.60 -7.67 6.61
CA SER A 55 -0.42 -9.10 6.33
C SER A 55 0.49 -9.35 5.13
N PRO A 56 1.36 -10.38 5.16
CA PRO A 56 2.21 -10.75 4.02
C PRO A 56 1.41 -11.11 2.76
N ARG A 57 0.12 -11.46 2.90
CA ARG A 57 -0.79 -11.74 1.78
C ARG A 57 -1.11 -10.49 0.95
N ALA A 58 -0.99 -9.29 1.52
CA ALA A 58 -1.19 -8.02 0.80
C ALA A 58 -0.18 -7.84 -0.35
N ILE A 59 1.01 -8.43 -0.20
CA ILE A 59 2.13 -8.36 -1.14
C ILE A 59 1.87 -9.18 -2.41
N MET A 60 0.91 -10.10 -2.37
CA MET A 60 0.67 -11.08 -3.43
C MET A 60 -0.66 -10.88 -4.16
N ALA A 61 -1.45 -9.88 -3.77
CA ALA A 61 -2.72 -9.58 -4.43
C ALA A 61 -2.48 -8.61 -5.60
N VAL A 62 -2.04 -9.15 -6.74
CA VAL A 62 -2.31 -8.57 -8.06
C VAL A 62 -2.41 -9.67 -9.11
#